data_AF-A0A848YEC8-F1
#
_entry.id   AF-A0A848YEC8-F1
#
_cell.length_a   1.000
_cell.length_b   1.000
_cell.length_c   1.000
_cell.angle_alpha   90.00
_cell.angle_beta   90.00
_cell.angle_gamma   90.00
#
_symmetry.space_group_name_H-M   'P 1'
#
loop_
_entity.id
_entity.type
_entity.pdbx_description
1 polymer ?
#
loop_
_entity_poly.entity_id
_entity_poly.type
_entity_poly.pdbx_seq_one_letter_code
_entity_poly.pdbx_strand_id
1 'polypeptide(L)' 'MSDLQALETEITAAIEAAGDMAALEAVRVASLGKKGSVSALMKSLGGMSPEERKEMGPKLN' A
#
# COMPACT_ATOMS: atom_id res chain seq x y z
N MET A 1 3.84 -13.02 -1.28
CA MET A 1 4.23 -12.45 0.03
C MET A 1 5.47 -11.56 -0.10
N SER A 2 6.46 -11.90 -0.95
CA SER A 2 7.62 -11.05 -1.22
C SER A 2 7.26 -9.62 -1.62
N ASP A 3 6.23 -9.47 -2.46
CA ASP A 3 5.92 -8.16 -3.05
C ASP A 3 5.25 -7.21 -2.06
N LEU A 4 4.48 -7.74 -1.09
CA LEU A 4 3.88 -6.95 -0.02
C LEU A 4 4.95 -6.51 0.99
N GLN A 5 5.87 -7.39 1.35
CA GLN A 5 7.00 -7.04 2.23
C GLN A 5 7.93 -6.01 1.59
N ALA A 6 8.19 -6.13 0.29
CA ALA A 6 8.96 -5.15 -0.46
C ALA A 6 8.27 -3.77 -0.44
N LEU A 7 6.96 -3.73 -0.70
CA LEU A 7 6.18 -2.50 -0.67
C LEU A 7 6.13 -1.87 0.73
N GLU A 8 5.96 -2.68 1.78
CA GLU A 8 6.00 -2.23 3.17
C GLU A 8 7.36 -1.60 3.50
N THR A 9 8.45 -2.26 3.09
CA THR A 9 9.83 -1.78 3.31
C THR A 9 10.07 -0.46 2.57
N GLU A 10 9.64 -0.37 1.30
CA GLU A 10 9.78 0.84 0.49
C GLU A 10 9.03 2.03 1.11
N ILE A 11 7.77 1.82 1.49
CA ILE A 11 6.95 2.88 2.09
C ILE A 11 7.53 3.32 3.44
N THR A 12 7.96 2.36 4.27
CA THR A 12 8.55 2.67 5.59
C THR A 12 9.85 3.45 5.46
N ALA A 13 10.74 3.04 4.54
CA ALA A 13 11.97 3.78 4.25
C ALA A 13 11.69 5.20 3.71
N ALA A 14 10.67 5.36 2.87
CA ALA A 14 10.26 6.66 2.36
C ALA A 14 9.70 7.57 3.47
N ILE A 15 8.97 7.02 4.44
CA ILE A 15 8.50 7.74 5.64
C ILE A 15 9.69 8.19 6.48
N GLU A 16 10.66 7.31 6.74
CA GLU A 16 11.86 7.64 7.51
C GLU A 16 12.73 8.71 6.84
N ALA A 17 12.77 8.72 5.51
CA ALA A 17 13.52 9.70 4.72
C ALA A 17 12.79 11.06 4.56
N ALA A 18 11.52 11.17 4.96
CA ALA A 18 10.76 12.41 4.82
C ALA A 18 11.26 13.47 5.81
N GLY A 19 11.97 14.47 5.29
CA GLY A 19 12.58 15.54 6.11
C GLY A 19 11.62 16.61 6.61
N ASP A 20 10.39 16.65 6.09
CA ASP A 20 9.37 17.61 6.49
C ASP A 20 7.94 17.07 6.25
N MET A 21 6.96 17.86 6.68
CA MET A 21 5.53 17.53 6.54
C MET A 21 5.07 17.43 5.08
N ALA A 22 5.66 18.21 4.16
CA ALA A 22 5.27 18.17 2.75
C ALA A 22 5.76 16.89 2.08
N ALA A 23 6.99 16.45 2.40
CA ALA A 23 7.54 15.17 1.97
C ALA A 23 6.74 14.00 2.53
N LEU A 24 6.38 14.03 3.83
CA LEU A 24 5.56 12.99 4.45
C LEU A 24 4.17 12.90 3.80
N GLU A 25 3.56 14.05 3.49
CA GLU A 25 2.28 14.09 2.78
C GLU A 25 2.40 13.52 1.35
N ALA A 26 3.50 13.78 0.65
CA ALA A 26 3.75 13.19 -0.66
C ALA A 26 3.84 11.65 -0.58
N VAL A 27 4.53 11.10 0.42
CA VAL A 27 4.60 9.65 0.67
C VAL A 27 3.20 9.09 0.98
N ARG A 28 2.42 9.79 1.81
CA ARG A 28 1.03 9.41 2.13
C ARG A 28 0.16 9.36 0.87
N VAL A 29 0.24 10.38 0.01
CA VAL A 29 -0.54 10.42 -1.24
C VAL A 29 -0.11 9.34 -2.22
N ALA A 30 1.21 9.11 -2.36
CA ALA A 30 1.75 8.08 -3.25
C ALA A 30 1.39 6.65 -2.78
N SER A 31 1.25 6.44 -1.48
CA SER A 31 0.94 5.11 -0.92
C SER A 31 -0.58 4.89 -0.79
N LEU A 32 -1.28 5.84 -0.17
CA LEU A 32 -2.67 5.71 0.27
C LEU A 32 -3.65 6.56 -0.53
N GLY A 33 -3.18 7.47 -1.40
CA GLY A 33 -4.05 8.31 -2.22
C GLY A 33 -4.89 7.50 -3.22
N LYS A 34 -5.82 8.15 -3.92
CA LYS A 34 -6.76 7.50 -4.85
C LYS A 34 -6.07 6.62 -5.91
N LYS A 35 -4.86 6.97 -6.32
CA LYS A 35 -4.00 6.23 -7.27
C LYS A 35 -2.76 5.63 -6.60
N GLY A 36 -2.69 5.66 -5.28
CA GLY A 36 -1.53 5.17 -4.55
C GLY A 36 -1.41 3.65 -4.61
N SER A 37 -0.20 3.16 -4.37
CA SER A 37 0.17 1.74 -4.50
C SER A 37 -0.74 0.82 -3.66
N VAL A 38 -0.93 1.13 -2.38
CA VAL A 38 -1.80 0.35 -1.48
C VAL A 38 -3.26 0.43 -1.91
N SER A 39 -3.73 1.62 -2.27
CA SER A 39 -5.09 1.82 -2.79
C SER A 39 -5.36 1.05 -4.09
N ALA A 40 -4.35 0.90 -4.96
CA ALA A 40 -4.45 0.11 -6.19
C ALA A 40 -4.56 -1.39 -5.87
N LEU A 41 -3.76 -1.89 -4.92
CA LEU A 41 -3.83 -3.27 -4.45
C LEU A 41 -5.20 -3.58 -3.81
N MET A 42 -5.73 -2.67 -2.99
CA MET A 42 -7.07 -2.82 -2.40
C MET A 42 -8.16 -2.92 -3.45
N LYS A 43 -8.06 -2.16 -4.55
CA LYS A 43 -9.04 -2.26 -5.65
C LYS A 43 -8.96 -3.59 -6.37
N SER A 44 -7.77 -4.19 -6.47
CA SER A 44 -7.60 -5.51 -7.11
C SER A 44 -8.40 -6.61 -6.38
N LEU A 45 -8.57 -6.49 -5.05
CA LEU A 45 -9.44 -7.38 -4.27
C LEU A 45 -10.89 -7.38 -4.76
N GLY A 46 -11.37 -6.27 -5.33
CA GLY A 46 -12.71 -6.15 -5.89
C GLY A 46 -12.94 -7.08 -7.09
N GLY A 47 -11.88 -7.44 -7.82
CA GLY A 47 -11.93 -8.36 -8.96
C GLY A 47 -11.66 -9.83 -8.61
N MET A 48 -11.25 -10.13 -7.37
CA MET A 48 -10.96 -11.50 -6.92
C MET A 48 -12.24 -12.28 -6.55
N SER A 49 -12.15 -13.61 -6.58
CA SER A 49 -13.18 -14.50 -6.03
C SER A 49 -13.35 -14.31 -4.51
N PRO A 50 -14.47 -14.76 -3.92
CA PRO A 50 -14.68 -14.69 -2.47
C PRO A 50 -13.58 -15.40 -1.66
N GLU A 51 -13.11 -16.55 -2.14
CA GLU A 51 -12.07 -17.36 -1.51
C GLU A 51 -10.71 -16.65 -1.55
N GLU A 52 -10.31 -16.15 -2.72
CA GLU A 52 -9.07 -15.37 -2.88
C GLU A 52 -9.10 -14.08 -2.05
N ARG A 53 -10.25 -13.38 -2.02
CA ARG A 53 -10.43 -12.17 -1.20
C ARG A 53 -10.33 -12.50 0.29
N LYS A 54 -10.84 -13.64 0.75
CA LYS A 54 -10.74 -14.07 2.14
C LYS A 54 -9.29 -14.33 2.56
N GLU A 55 -8.45 -14.80 1.64
CA GLU A 55 -7.03 -15.00 1.89
C GLU A 55 -6.21 -13.71 1.76
N MET A 56 -6.46 -12.91 0.73
CA MET A 56 -5.65 -11.73 0.39
C MET A 56 -6.06 -10.45 1.13
N GLY A 57 -7.34 -10.31 1.46
CA GLY A 57 -7.86 -9.13 2.17
C GLY A 57 -7.15 -8.87 3.50
N PRO A 58 -7.02 -9.87 4.40
CA PRO A 58 -6.29 -9.69 5.66
C PRO A 58 -4.79 -9.43 5.50
N LYS A 59 -4.17 -9.80 4.37
CA LYS A 59 -2.75 -9.53 4.12
C LYS A 59 -2.49 -8.09 3.70
N LEU A 60 -3.52 -7.38 3.24
CA LEU A 60 -3.44 -6.02 2.73
C LEU A 60 -3.94 -4.96 3.74
N ASN A 61 -4.88 -5.29 4.62
CA ASN A 61 -5.49 -4.37 5.61
C ASN A 61 -4.69 -4.31 6.91
#